data_AF-B8AKU2-F1
#
_entry.id   AF-B8AKU2-F1
#
_cell.length_a   1.000
_cell.length_b   1.000
_cell.length_c   1.000
_cell.angle_alpha   90.00
_cell.angle_beta   90.00
_cell.angle_gamma   90.00
#
_symmetry.space_group_name_H-M   'P 1'
#
loop_
_entity.id
_entity.type
_entity.pdbx_description
1 polymer ?
#
loop_
_entity_poly.entity_id
_entity_poly.type
_entity_poly.pdbx_seq_one_letter_code
_entity_poly.pdbx_strand_id
1 'polypeptide(L)'
;MPDKSLWEKVDTGFKMWPPILKRSAGRPRTRKFIGVEEGGSGKKRRRCKRCHGFGHLQKTCNEPVYDPDAPPPAPPKPKRVRKKKSKPEQVPTCGNNTIPPTVIADSADQATSTAAPAADQAHAAAADQALAGAAVAADQAPAQVAMQAVMLPDYYCCMVEKLIEKLTRNGRNAVAINEHIFSTVDGIIGTFALGETYAAEEFKDISETMDLLSSSSAEDFFPGSVAGRLVDRLTGLAARREAIFRKLDRFFERIVDQHAAADDDGPAAARRKADDKGSAGSDLVHELIDLWKMEGNTKQGFTKDHVKAMLLDTFVGGITTTSVTLHWAMSELIRNPRVMKKAQDEIRAVVGEKERVQHHDMPKLKYLKMVVKETFRLHPPATLLVPRETTRHFKVGGYDIPEKTKVIVNEWAIGRDPNIWKDPEEFIPERFEEMDIDFNGAHFELVPFGSGRRICPGLAMGVANIEFILASMLFCFDWELPHGVRKEDIDMEEAGKLTFHKKIPLLLVPTPNKAPN
;
A
#
# COMPACT_ATOMS: atom_id res chain seq x y z
N MET A 1 28.63 1.27 19.47
CA MET A 1 27.53 0.36 19.84
C MET A 1 27.42 0.38 21.36
N PRO A 2 26.37 0.95 21.96
CA PRO A 2 26.21 0.88 23.40
C PRO A 2 25.67 -0.49 23.82
N ASP A 3 26.03 -0.86 25.03
CA ASP A 3 25.87 -2.14 25.72
C ASP A 3 24.44 -2.73 25.61
N LYS A 4 24.35 -3.98 25.12
CA LYS A 4 23.09 -4.73 24.95
C LYS A 4 22.47 -5.17 26.29
N SER A 5 23.14 -4.96 27.41
CA SER A 5 22.66 -5.35 28.74
C SER A 5 21.58 -4.44 29.34
N LEU A 6 21.37 -3.24 28.78
CA LEU A 6 20.39 -2.25 29.26
C LEU A 6 18.98 -2.40 28.66
N TRP A 7 18.78 -3.33 27.74
CA TRP A 7 17.44 -3.64 27.21
C TRP A 7 16.79 -4.68 28.13
N GLU A 8 15.82 -4.26 28.95
CA GLU A 8 14.92 -5.21 29.59
C GLU A 8 14.32 -6.12 28.52
N LYS A 9 14.43 -7.43 28.72
CA LYS A 9 13.84 -8.44 27.85
C LYS A 9 12.32 -8.27 27.85
N VAL A 10 11.81 -7.56 26.85
CA VAL A 10 10.38 -7.52 26.56
C VAL A 10 10.03 -8.85 25.89
N ASP A 11 9.35 -9.73 26.61
CA ASP A 11 8.62 -10.83 26.00
C ASP A 11 7.60 -10.23 25.03
N THR A 12 7.83 -10.40 23.72
CA THR A 12 7.00 -9.79 22.68
C THR A 12 5.62 -10.44 22.60
N GLY A 13 5.32 -11.46 23.41
CA GLY A 13 3.96 -11.98 23.60
C GLY A 13 3.30 -12.54 22.33
N PHE A 14 4.03 -12.61 21.22
CA PHE A 14 3.57 -13.20 19.97
C PHE A 14 3.66 -14.73 20.10
N LYS A 15 2.62 -15.31 20.69
CA LYS A 15 2.19 -16.66 20.34
C LYS A 15 1.00 -16.51 19.42
N MET A 16 1.19 -16.77 18.12
CA MET A 16 0.08 -17.25 17.31
C MET A 16 -0.42 -18.52 17.98
N TRP A 17 -1.59 -18.43 18.62
CA TRP A 17 -2.30 -19.63 19.01
C TRP A 17 -2.93 -20.17 17.73
N PRO A 18 -2.51 -21.34 17.20
CA PRO A 18 -3.42 -22.07 16.31
C PRO A 18 -4.73 -22.26 17.07
N PRO A 19 -5.90 -22.22 16.41
CA PRO A 19 -7.16 -22.49 17.07
C PRO A 19 -7.01 -23.81 17.82
N ILE A 20 -7.27 -23.76 19.13
CA ILE A 20 -7.09 -24.87 20.07
C ILE A 20 -8.02 -26.01 19.65
N LEU A 21 -7.56 -26.87 18.75
CA LEU A 21 -8.05 -28.23 18.58
C LEU A 21 -7.30 -29.09 19.59
N LYS A 22 -7.73 -29.03 20.86
CA LYS A 22 -7.30 -30.03 21.85
C LYS A 22 -7.74 -31.42 21.36
N ARG A 23 -6.74 -32.21 20.94
CA ARG A 23 -6.68 -33.68 20.88
C ARG A 23 -8.04 -34.41 20.88
N SER A 24 -8.49 -34.81 19.70
CA SER A 24 -9.34 -35.99 19.53
C SER A 24 -8.88 -36.79 18.31
N ALA A 25 -7.66 -37.32 18.38
CA ALA A 25 -7.24 -38.42 17.54
C ALA A 25 -6.50 -39.42 18.43
N GLY A 26 -7.21 -40.45 18.86
CA GLY A 26 -6.60 -41.61 19.50
C GLY A 26 -5.54 -42.20 18.57
N ARG A 27 -4.44 -42.67 19.15
CA ARG A 27 -3.44 -43.47 18.44
C ARG A 27 -4.16 -44.61 17.69
N PRO A 28 -3.86 -44.87 16.41
CA PRO A 28 -4.32 -46.09 15.78
C PRO A 28 -3.70 -47.28 16.53
N ARG A 29 -4.55 -48.14 17.10
CA ARG A 29 -4.15 -49.45 17.60
C ARG A 29 -3.61 -50.27 16.43
N THR A 30 -2.39 -50.77 16.57
CA THR A 30 -1.86 -51.84 15.74
C THR A 30 -2.72 -53.09 15.95
N ARG A 31 -3.49 -53.50 14.93
CA ARG A 31 -3.98 -54.87 14.81
C ARG A 31 -3.51 -55.45 13.49
N LYS A 32 -2.68 -56.48 13.61
CA LYS A 32 -2.39 -57.45 12.56
C LYS A 32 -3.73 -58.04 12.09
N PHE A 33 -4.00 -57.95 10.79
CA PHE A 33 -4.86 -58.91 10.12
C PHE A 33 -4.10 -59.48 8.93
N ILE A 34 -4.03 -60.80 8.94
CA ILE A 34 -3.45 -61.67 7.93
C ILE A 34 -4.56 -61.96 6.90
N GLY A 35 -4.21 -61.85 5.61
CA GLY A 35 -4.75 -62.58 4.46
C GLY A 35 -6.24 -62.43 4.11
N VAL A 36 -6.52 -62.00 2.87
CA VAL A 36 -7.23 -62.76 1.81
C VAL A 36 -7.43 -61.83 0.59
N GLU A 37 -7.32 -62.41 -0.60
CA GLU A 37 -7.12 -61.82 -1.92
C GLU A 37 -8.36 -61.19 -2.61
N GLU A 38 -8.03 -60.33 -3.59
CA GLU A 38 -8.63 -60.11 -4.94
C GLU A 38 -9.73 -59.06 -5.26
N GLY A 39 -9.36 -58.15 -6.20
CA GLY A 39 -10.18 -57.46 -7.24
C GLY A 39 -10.74 -56.07 -6.90
N GLY A 40 -10.63 -54.95 -7.65
CA GLY A 40 -10.04 -54.61 -8.95
C GLY A 40 -10.57 -53.23 -9.44
N SER A 41 -9.69 -52.45 -10.10
CA SER A 41 -9.93 -51.24 -10.96
C SER A 41 -9.84 -49.81 -10.37
N GLY A 42 -8.60 -49.31 -10.27
CA GLY A 42 -8.28 -47.87 -10.37
C GLY A 42 -7.53 -47.58 -11.69
N LYS A 43 -8.09 -46.76 -12.60
CA LYS A 43 -7.41 -46.37 -13.85
C LYS A 43 -6.53 -45.13 -13.64
N LYS A 44 -5.20 -45.33 -13.57
CA LYS A 44 -4.20 -44.27 -13.76
C LYS A 44 -4.20 -43.81 -15.22
N ARG A 45 -4.36 -42.51 -15.49
CA ARG A 45 -4.26 -41.92 -16.84
C ARG A 45 -2.81 -42.03 -17.34
N ARG A 46 -2.56 -42.77 -18.42
CA ARG A 46 -1.22 -42.88 -19.05
C ARG A 46 -0.97 -41.71 -20.01
N ARG A 47 0.29 -41.28 -20.08
CA ARG A 47 0.79 -40.22 -20.96
C ARG A 47 1.03 -40.77 -22.37
N CYS A 48 0.64 -40.04 -23.42
CA CYS A 48 0.86 -40.42 -24.82
C CYS A 48 2.36 -40.34 -25.16
N LYS A 49 2.93 -41.38 -25.77
CA LYS A 49 4.37 -41.41 -26.11
C LYS A 49 4.73 -40.61 -27.37
N ARG A 50 3.74 -40.06 -28.09
CA ARG A 50 3.96 -39.31 -29.35
C ARG A 50 4.01 -37.79 -29.15
N CYS A 51 3.11 -37.24 -28.31
CA CYS A 51 3.05 -35.80 -28.01
C CYS A 51 3.22 -35.48 -26.51
N HIS A 52 3.41 -36.49 -25.66
CA HIS A 52 3.50 -36.34 -24.20
C HIS A 52 2.24 -35.75 -23.49
N GLY A 53 1.12 -35.57 -24.19
CA GLY A 53 -0.17 -35.20 -23.61
C GLY A 53 -0.88 -36.32 -22.85
N PHE A 54 -1.84 -35.99 -21.98
CA PHE A 54 -2.65 -36.95 -21.21
C PHE A 54 -4.04 -37.16 -21.82
N GLY A 55 -4.63 -38.35 -21.63
CA GLY A 55 -6.05 -38.57 -21.91
C GLY A 55 -6.42 -39.18 -23.27
N HIS A 56 -5.45 -39.55 -24.10
CA HIS A 56 -5.69 -40.24 -25.38
C HIS A 56 -4.63 -41.33 -25.66
N LEU A 57 -4.94 -42.25 -26.58
CA LEU A 57 -4.03 -43.32 -27.00
C LEU A 57 -3.16 -42.86 -28.18
N GLN A 58 -1.93 -43.38 -28.26
CA GLN A 58 -0.96 -43.00 -29.29
C GLN A 58 -1.46 -43.23 -30.73
N LYS A 59 -2.34 -44.23 -30.93
CA LYS A 59 -2.93 -44.56 -32.22
C LYS A 59 -3.91 -43.50 -32.75
N THR A 60 -4.39 -42.60 -31.89
CA THR A 60 -5.40 -41.57 -32.22
C THR A 60 -4.84 -40.15 -32.06
N CYS A 61 -3.52 -40.00 -32.04
CA CYS A 61 -2.84 -38.72 -31.85
C CYS A 61 -2.60 -38.02 -33.20
N ASN A 62 -3.23 -36.86 -33.39
CA ASN A 62 -3.17 -36.06 -34.64
C ASN A 62 -2.19 -34.88 -34.59
N GLU A 63 -1.39 -34.75 -33.52
CA GLU A 63 -0.39 -33.68 -33.43
C GLU A 63 0.91 -34.00 -34.22
N PRO A 64 1.53 -32.99 -34.85
CA PRO A 64 2.78 -33.16 -35.59
C PRO A 64 3.93 -33.57 -34.66
N VAL A 65 4.85 -34.38 -35.18
CA VAL A 65 6.00 -34.89 -34.41
C VAL A 65 7.03 -33.76 -34.24
N TYR A 66 7.39 -33.47 -32.99
CA TYR A 66 8.46 -32.53 -32.67
C TYR A 66 9.82 -33.18 -32.96
N ASP A 67 10.57 -32.62 -33.90
CA ASP A 67 11.96 -32.98 -34.20
C ASP A 67 12.90 -32.02 -33.43
N PRO A 68 13.65 -32.50 -32.42
CA PRO A 68 14.54 -31.66 -31.63
C PRO A 68 15.74 -31.09 -32.42
N ASP A 69 16.05 -31.66 -33.60
CA ASP A 69 17.24 -31.30 -34.38
C ASP A 69 16.90 -30.44 -35.62
N ALA A 70 15.64 -30.04 -35.79
CA ALA A 70 15.23 -29.15 -36.88
C ALA A 70 15.72 -27.71 -36.66
N PRO A 71 16.39 -27.06 -37.63
CA PRO A 71 16.81 -25.67 -37.50
C PRO A 71 15.59 -24.73 -37.42
N PRO A 72 15.68 -23.62 -36.66
CA PRO A 72 14.56 -22.71 -36.48
C PRO A 72 14.15 -22.05 -37.81
N PRO A 73 12.85 -21.75 -38.02
CA PRO A 73 12.39 -21.08 -39.22
C PRO A 73 13.03 -19.68 -39.34
N ALA A 74 13.46 -19.33 -40.55
CA ALA A 74 14.11 -18.06 -40.82
C ALA A 74 13.20 -16.86 -40.48
N PRO A 75 13.75 -15.77 -39.92
CA PRO A 75 12.97 -14.59 -39.59
C PRO A 75 12.38 -13.93 -40.87
N PRO A 76 11.19 -13.33 -40.78
CA PRO A 76 10.60 -12.61 -41.91
C PRO A 76 11.47 -11.41 -42.31
N LYS A 77 11.71 -11.26 -43.62
CA LYS A 77 12.51 -10.15 -44.17
C LYS A 77 11.88 -8.80 -43.79
N PRO A 78 12.67 -7.80 -43.33
CA PRO A 78 12.15 -6.48 -43.01
C PRO A 78 11.63 -5.78 -44.27
N LYS A 79 10.42 -5.21 -44.18
CA LYS A 79 9.85 -4.34 -45.21
C LYS A 79 10.68 -3.06 -45.31
N ARG A 80 11.23 -2.79 -46.50
CA ARG A 80 11.91 -1.53 -46.84
C ARG A 80 10.93 -0.35 -46.72
N VAL A 81 11.17 0.55 -45.77
CA VAL A 81 10.62 1.92 -45.79
C VAL A 81 11.73 2.87 -46.26
N ARG A 82 11.45 3.61 -47.33
CA ARG A 82 12.36 4.59 -47.96
C ARG A 82 12.61 5.77 -47.02
N LYS A 83 13.87 5.99 -46.63
CA LYS A 83 14.36 7.25 -46.04
C LYS A 83 14.31 8.38 -47.09
N LYS A 84 13.65 9.49 -46.77
CA LYS A 84 13.91 10.79 -47.42
C LYS A 84 14.96 11.54 -46.59
N LYS A 85 16.01 12.00 -47.26
CA LYS A 85 17.08 12.85 -46.74
C LYS A 85 16.62 14.32 -46.72
N SER A 86 16.95 15.04 -45.67
CA SER A 86 17.27 16.47 -45.73
C SER A 86 18.41 16.78 -44.74
N LYS A 87 19.24 17.74 -45.17
CA LYS A 87 20.62 18.05 -44.73
C LYS A 87 20.66 18.93 -43.46
N PRO A 88 21.86 19.11 -42.86
CA PRO A 88 22.07 19.79 -41.58
C PRO A 88 22.37 21.28 -41.75
N GLU A 89 22.00 22.08 -40.75
CA GLU A 89 22.38 23.49 -40.60
C GLU A 89 22.48 23.78 -39.09
N GLN A 90 23.71 23.77 -38.56
CA GLN A 90 24.52 24.92 -38.12
C GLN A 90 24.13 25.54 -36.77
N VAL A 91 25.12 25.45 -35.88
CA VAL A 91 25.28 26.06 -34.56
C VAL A 91 25.48 27.57 -34.70
N PRO A 92 25.05 28.36 -33.70
CA PRO A 92 25.92 29.41 -33.18
C PRO A 92 26.15 29.26 -31.67
N THR A 93 27.40 29.45 -31.31
CA THR A 93 27.93 29.64 -29.97
C THR A 93 27.67 31.06 -29.46
N CYS A 94 27.73 31.19 -28.13
CA CYS A 94 28.45 32.21 -27.35
C CYS A 94 27.59 32.92 -26.30
N GLY A 95 28.11 33.03 -25.07
CA GLY A 95 27.62 33.99 -24.08
C GLY A 95 27.76 33.57 -22.62
N ASN A 96 29.01 33.52 -22.12
CA ASN A 96 29.30 33.59 -20.68
C ASN A 96 28.66 34.87 -20.09
N ASN A 97 28.09 34.77 -18.89
CA ASN A 97 28.14 35.87 -17.92
C ASN A 97 28.06 35.34 -16.49
N THR A 98 29.17 35.50 -15.79
CA THR A 98 29.38 35.37 -14.35
C THR A 98 29.12 36.75 -13.72
N ILE A 99 28.57 36.82 -12.50
CA ILE A 99 28.75 37.88 -11.46
C ILE A 99 28.05 37.41 -10.15
N PRO A 100 28.49 37.84 -8.95
CA PRO A 100 28.77 36.99 -7.77
C PRO A 100 27.77 37.18 -6.60
N PRO A 101 27.98 36.60 -5.39
CA PRO A 101 26.96 36.42 -4.36
C PRO A 101 26.84 37.61 -3.40
N THR A 102 25.71 37.73 -2.72
CA THR A 102 25.54 38.69 -1.61
C THR A 102 24.97 38.00 -0.37
N VAL A 103 25.90 37.74 0.56
CA VAL A 103 25.89 38.05 2.01
C VAL A 103 24.61 37.85 2.83
N ILE A 104 24.81 37.02 3.86
CA ILE A 104 24.05 36.72 5.08
C ILE A 104 23.87 37.97 5.96
N ALA A 105 22.73 38.10 6.63
CA ALA A 105 22.67 38.76 7.93
C ALA A 105 21.58 38.13 8.82
N ASP A 106 22.05 37.55 9.93
CA ASP A 106 21.31 37.17 11.12
C ASP A 106 20.63 38.38 11.79
N SER A 107 19.53 38.13 12.49
CA SER A 107 19.42 38.57 13.89
C SER A 107 18.28 37.83 14.60
N ALA A 108 18.69 37.03 15.58
CA ALA A 108 17.86 36.61 16.69
C ALA A 108 17.71 37.76 17.67
N ASP A 109 16.57 37.84 18.35
CA ASP A 109 16.51 38.43 19.69
C ASP A 109 15.60 37.61 20.60
N GLN A 110 16.17 37.26 21.75
CA GLN A 110 15.55 36.59 22.88
C GLN A 110 14.88 37.62 23.79
N ALA A 111 13.78 37.24 24.44
CA ALA A 111 13.39 37.82 25.71
C ALA A 111 12.77 36.74 26.62
N THR A 112 13.26 36.73 27.85
CA THR A 112 13.13 35.72 28.90
C THR A 112 12.07 36.05 29.95
N SER A 113 11.56 34.97 30.59
CA SER A 113 11.18 34.86 32.02
C SER A 113 9.78 35.39 32.45
N THR A 114 9.01 34.85 33.42
CA THR A 114 9.24 33.98 34.60
C THR A 114 7.86 33.42 35.08
N ALA A 115 7.70 32.10 35.28
CA ALA A 115 7.62 31.32 36.56
C ALA A 115 6.34 31.41 37.44
N ALA A 116 5.60 30.29 37.61
CA ALA A 116 5.17 29.67 38.91
C ALA A 116 4.14 28.50 38.74
N PRO A 117 4.05 27.53 39.68
CA PRO A 117 3.93 26.10 39.35
C PRO A 117 2.69 25.38 39.94
N ALA A 118 2.25 24.29 39.28
CA ALA A 118 1.49 23.14 39.85
C ALA A 118 1.05 22.10 38.78
N ALA A 119 1.41 22.28 37.51
CA ALA A 119 1.01 21.39 36.40
C ALA A 119 2.16 20.49 35.88
N ASP A 120 3.34 20.54 36.52
CA ASP A 120 4.59 20.08 35.93
C ASP A 120 4.75 18.56 35.79
N GLN A 121 4.06 17.72 36.56
CA GLN A 121 4.26 16.26 36.44
C GLN A 121 3.44 15.60 35.32
N ALA A 122 2.25 16.14 35.00
CA ALA A 122 1.45 15.66 33.88
C ALA A 122 1.95 16.25 32.55
N HIS A 123 2.37 17.52 32.56
CA HIS A 123 3.03 18.13 31.39
C HIS A 123 4.42 17.55 31.14
N ALA A 124 5.22 17.22 32.15
CA ALA A 124 6.50 16.53 31.93
C ALA A 124 6.32 15.14 31.35
N ALA A 125 5.32 14.35 31.79
CA ALA A 125 5.07 13.03 31.21
C ALA A 125 4.53 13.09 29.77
N ALA A 126 3.69 14.09 29.47
CA ALA A 126 3.22 14.36 28.09
C ALA A 126 4.35 14.92 27.22
N ALA A 127 5.20 15.78 27.76
CA ALA A 127 6.39 16.32 27.08
C ALA A 127 7.44 15.24 26.84
N ASP A 128 7.68 14.32 27.78
CA ASP A 128 8.58 13.18 27.62
C ASP A 128 8.04 12.19 26.59
N GLN A 129 6.72 11.99 26.50
CA GLN A 129 6.10 11.18 25.45
C GLN A 129 6.10 11.89 24.09
N ALA A 130 5.94 13.22 24.05
CA ALA A 130 6.07 14.03 22.85
C ALA A 130 7.52 14.09 22.37
N LEU A 131 8.50 14.17 23.28
CA LEU A 131 9.94 14.08 23.01
C LEU A 131 10.32 12.68 22.53
N ALA A 132 9.77 11.62 23.11
CA ALA A 132 9.97 10.25 22.63
C ALA A 132 9.29 10.02 21.28
N GLY A 133 8.10 10.60 21.04
CA GLY A 133 7.42 10.59 19.75
C GLY A 133 8.18 11.36 18.67
N ALA A 134 8.71 12.54 19.02
CA ALA A 134 9.55 13.36 18.16
C ALA A 134 10.91 12.69 17.90
N ALA A 135 11.49 11.99 18.86
CA ALA A 135 12.71 11.21 18.67
C ALA A 135 12.50 10.02 17.72
N VAL A 136 11.36 9.32 17.82
CA VAL A 136 10.99 8.25 16.87
C VAL A 136 10.69 8.82 15.48
N ALA A 137 10.02 9.98 15.39
CA ALA A 137 9.77 10.67 14.12
C ALA A 137 11.07 11.19 13.48
N ALA A 138 12.01 11.71 14.27
CA ALA A 138 13.32 12.17 13.80
C ALA A 138 14.21 11.02 13.31
N ASP A 139 14.12 9.84 13.92
CA ASP A 139 14.81 8.62 13.48
C ASP A 139 14.18 8.01 12.20
N GLN A 140 12.91 8.34 11.92
CA GLN A 140 12.20 7.95 10.69
C GLN A 140 12.39 8.91 9.51
N ALA A 141 12.79 10.16 9.74
CA ALA A 141 13.05 11.13 8.67
C ALA A 141 14.09 10.63 7.62
N PRO A 142 15.25 10.05 7.99
CA PRO A 142 16.16 9.45 7.01
C PRO A 142 15.59 8.20 6.32
N ALA A 143 14.69 7.44 6.98
CA ALA A 143 14.01 6.30 6.38
C ALA A 143 12.92 6.72 5.37
N GLN A 144 12.26 7.86 5.56
CA GLN A 144 11.32 8.44 4.59
C GLN A 144 12.03 8.88 3.31
N VAL A 145 13.19 9.53 3.43
CA VAL A 145 14.04 9.93 2.29
C VAL A 145 14.64 8.71 1.60
N ALA A 146 15.07 7.70 2.36
CA ALA A 146 15.58 6.44 1.80
C ALA A 146 14.49 5.62 1.09
N MET A 147 13.26 5.56 1.62
CA MET A 147 12.15 4.86 0.97
C MET A 147 11.74 5.58 -0.33
N GLN A 148 11.81 6.92 -0.38
CA GLN A 148 11.68 7.69 -1.62
C GLN A 148 12.75 7.32 -2.67
N ALA A 149 13.92 6.85 -2.25
CA ALA A 149 15.01 6.40 -3.13
C ALA A 149 14.97 4.89 -3.46
N VAL A 150 14.32 4.06 -2.63
CA VAL A 150 14.16 2.60 -2.83
C VAL A 150 12.97 2.28 -3.76
N MET A 151 12.02 3.22 -3.92
CA MET A 151 10.95 3.08 -4.90
C MET A 151 11.52 3.28 -6.32
N LEU A 152 11.83 2.16 -7.00
CA LEU A 152 12.31 2.12 -8.39
C LEU A 152 11.50 3.10 -9.28
N PRO A 153 12.06 4.26 -9.68
CA PRO A 153 11.30 5.35 -10.31
C PRO A 153 10.61 4.95 -11.62
N ASP A 154 11.19 3.99 -12.34
CA ASP A 154 10.74 3.61 -13.68
C ASP A 154 9.44 2.79 -13.68
N TYR A 155 9.19 1.92 -12.68
CA TYR A 155 7.94 1.13 -12.63
C TYR A 155 6.75 1.97 -12.16
N TYR A 156 6.96 2.88 -11.21
CA TYR A 156 5.94 3.83 -10.77
C TYR A 156 5.43 4.65 -11.94
N CYS A 157 6.38 5.20 -12.71
CA CYS A 157 6.08 5.93 -13.92
C CYS A 157 5.30 5.04 -14.91
N CYS A 158 5.70 3.78 -15.13
CA CYS A 158 5.00 2.87 -16.04
C CYS A 158 3.53 2.60 -15.61
N MET A 159 3.28 2.38 -14.32
CA MET A 159 1.92 2.12 -13.83
C MET A 159 1.01 3.35 -13.92
N VAL A 160 1.57 4.54 -13.66
CA VAL A 160 0.86 5.79 -13.86
C VAL A 160 0.66 6.08 -15.34
N GLU A 161 1.61 5.81 -16.22
CA GLU A 161 1.41 5.96 -17.67
C GLU A 161 0.29 5.07 -18.18
N LYS A 162 0.22 3.81 -17.73
CA LYS A 162 -0.92 2.93 -18.04
C LYS A 162 -2.26 3.51 -17.58
N LEU A 163 -2.29 4.21 -16.44
CA LEU A 163 -3.48 4.94 -15.99
C LEU A 163 -3.86 6.05 -16.97
N ILE A 164 -2.91 6.93 -17.30
CA ILE A 164 -3.12 8.05 -18.22
C ILE A 164 -3.55 7.55 -19.59
N GLU A 165 -2.94 6.49 -20.11
CA GLU A 165 -3.33 5.89 -21.39
C GLU A 165 -4.76 5.32 -21.35
N LYS A 166 -5.13 4.59 -20.30
CA LYS A 166 -6.49 4.05 -20.15
C LYS A 166 -7.53 5.18 -20.11
N LEU A 167 -7.27 6.24 -19.35
CA LEU A 167 -8.14 7.41 -19.26
C LEU A 167 -8.23 8.15 -20.60
N THR A 168 -7.11 8.32 -21.30
CA THR A 168 -7.07 8.95 -22.62
C THR A 168 -7.85 8.16 -23.66
N ARG A 169 -7.74 6.82 -23.64
CA ARG A 169 -8.48 5.93 -24.54
C ARG A 169 -9.99 5.96 -24.32
N ASN A 170 -10.44 6.26 -23.09
CA ASN A 170 -11.86 6.42 -22.79
C ASN A 170 -12.45 7.70 -23.41
N GLY A 171 -11.62 8.63 -23.89
CA GLY A 171 -12.06 9.88 -24.51
C GLY A 171 -12.90 10.73 -23.57
N ARG A 172 -13.92 11.41 -24.09
CA ARG A 172 -14.85 12.24 -23.30
C ARG A 172 -15.99 11.46 -22.64
N ASN A 173 -15.82 10.16 -22.42
CA ASN A 173 -16.81 9.35 -21.72
C ASN A 173 -16.62 9.48 -20.21
N ALA A 174 -17.72 9.42 -19.47
CA ALA A 174 -17.67 9.35 -18.01
C ALA A 174 -17.06 8.01 -17.58
N VAL A 175 -16.11 8.07 -16.64
CA VAL A 175 -15.42 6.90 -16.10
C VAL A 175 -15.57 6.84 -14.58
N ALA A 176 -15.70 5.64 -14.05
CA ALA A 176 -15.63 5.38 -12.61
C ALA A 176 -14.18 5.49 -12.14
N ILE A 177 -13.80 6.64 -11.58
CA ILE A 177 -12.39 6.94 -11.30
C ILE A 177 -11.79 5.99 -10.26
N ASN A 178 -12.60 5.47 -9.34
CA ASN A 178 -12.21 4.52 -8.31
C ASN A 178 -11.66 3.21 -8.90
N GLU A 179 -12.23 2.70 -10.00
CA GLU A 179 -11.75 1.46 -10.63
C GLU A 179 -10.36 1.65 -11.25
N HIS A 180 -10.17 2.81 -11.90
CA HIS A 180 -8.90 3.19 -12.50
C HIS A 180 -7.82 3.42 -11.43
N ILE A 181 -8.15 4.17 -10.37
CA ILE A 181 -7.28 4.38 -9.21
C ILE A 181 -6.90 3.04 -8.58
N PHE A 182 -7.88 2.20 -8.26
CA PHE A 182 -7.65 0.92 -7.61
C PHE A 182 -6.74 0.03 -8.45
N SER A 183 -6.98 -0.09 -9.76
CA SER A 183 -6.13 -0.88 -10.66
C SER A 183 -4.68 -0.37 -10.71
N THR A 184 -4.46 0.94 -10.61
CA THR A 184 -3.12 1.52 -10.60
C THR A 184 -2.40 1.27 -9.29
N VAL A 185 -3.07 1.50 -8.17
CA VAL A 185 -2.50 1.24 -6.84
C VAL A 185 -2.24 -0.25 -6.64
N ASP A 186 -3.16 -1.12 -7.04
CA ASP A 186 -3.01 -2.58 -7.02
C ASP A 186 -1.77 -3.02 -7.79
N GLY A 187 -1.57 -2.52 -9.02
CA GLY A 187 -0.37 -2.89 -9.78
C GLY A 187 0.93 -2.31 -9.18
N ILE A 188 0.90 -1.12 -8.56
CA ILE A 188 2.05 -0.54 -7.87
C ILE A 188 2.42 -1.37 -6.64
N ILE A 189 1.46 -1.57 -5.72
CA ILE A 189 1.69 -2.28 -4.46
C ILE A 189 1.91 -3.77 -4.71
N GLY A 190 1.20 -4.38 -5.67
CA GLY A 190 1.41 -5.76 -6.08
C GLY A 190 2.81 -5.99 -6.61
N THR A 191 3.32 -5.11 -7.48
CA THR A 191 4.70 -5.23 -7.99
C THR A 191 5.72 -5.07 -6.86
N PHE A 192 5.54 -4.06 -6.00
CA PHE A 192 6.43 -3.83 -4.85
C PHE A 192 6.44 -5.00 -3.86
N ALA A 193 5.25 -5.43 -3.43
CA ALA A 193 5.08 -6.41 -2.38
C ALA A 193 5.32 -7.84 -2.86
N LEU A 194 5.00 -8.16 -4.12
CA LEU A 194 4.94 -9.54 -4.61
C LEU A 194 5.85 -9.81 -5.82
N GLY A 195 6.60 -8.82 -6.32
CA GLY A 195 7.54 -8.98 -7.44
C GLY A 195 6.92 -9.00 -8.83
N GLU A 196 5.59 -9.14 -8.96
CA GLU A 196 4.88 -9.15 -10.23
C GLU A 196 3.57 -8.34 -10.16
N THR A 197 3.08 -7.89 -11.32
CA THR A 197 1.70 -7.42 -11.44
C THR A 197 0.76 -8.62 -11.40
N TYR A 198 0.36 -9.05 -10.22
CA TYR A 198 -0.75 -9.98 -10.10
C TYR A 198 -1.99 -9.24 -10.59
N ALA A 199 -2.53 -9.67 -11.73
CA ALA A 199 -3.79 -9.12 -12.19
C ALA A 199 -4.82 -9.30 -11.07
N ALA A 200 -5.58 -8.24 -10.79
CA ALA A 200 -6.74 -8.18 -9.89
C ALA A 200 -7.73 -9.37 -10.00
N GLU A 201 -7.55 -10.28 -10.96
CA GLU A 201 -8.31 -11.50 -11.15
C GLU A 201 -8.03 -12.60 -10.11
N GLU A 202 -6.81 -12.76 -9.58
CA GLU A 202 -6.56 -13.80 -8.55
C GLU A 202 -7.02 -13.36 -7.15
N PHE A 203 -7.06 -12.04 -6.91
CA PHE A 203 -7.44 -11.44 -5.63
C PHE A 203 -8.68 -10.53 -5.74
N LYS A 204 -9.71 -10.97 -6.47
CA LYS A 204 -11.04 -10.31 -6.47
C LYS A 204 -11.68 -10.18 -5.08
N ASP A 205 -11.15 -10.89 -4.08
CA ASP A 205 -11.68 -10.96 -2.72
C ASP A 205 -10.90 -10.08 -1.71
N ILE A 206 -10.15 -9.04 -2.14
CA ILE A 206 -9.59 -8.05 -1.18
C ILE A 206 -10.73 -7.47 -0.34
N SER A 207 -11.85 -7.14 -0.98
CA SER A 207 -13.05 -6.65 -0.28
C SER A 207 -13.57 -7.66 0.73
N GLU A 208 -13.58 -8.96 0.40
CA GLU A 208 -14.04 -9.99 1.33
C GLU A 208 -13.08 -10.18 2.51
N THR A 209 -11.77 -10.05 2.25
CA THR A 209 -10.72 -10.10 3.27
C THR A 209 -10.84 -8.91 4.23
N MET A 210 -11.03 -7.70 3.68
CA MET A 210 -11.28 -6.49 4.47
C MET A 210 -12.56 -6.58 5.29
N ASP A 211 -13.64 -7.09 4.69
CA ASP A 211 -14.89 -7.33 5.40
C ASP A 211 -14.69 -8.28 6.59
N LEU A 212 -13.91 -9.35 6.41
CA LEU A 212 -13.60 -10.29 7.47
C LEU A 212 -12.75 -9.66 8.57
N LEU A 213 -11.70 -8.90 8.21
CA LEU A 213 -10.84 -8.21 9.18
C LEU A 213 -11.62 -7.18 10.01
N SER A 214 -12.66 -6.58 9.42
CA SER A 214 -13.56 -5.65 10.09
C SER A 214 -14.69 -6.32 10.89
N SER A 215 -14.91 -7.63 10.68
CA SER A 215 -16.02 -8.34 11.29
C SER A 215 -15.78 -8.58 12.77
N SER A 216 -16.80 -8.36 13.60
CA SER A 216 -16.76 -8.77 14.99
C SER A 216 -17.34 -10.17 15.13
N SER A 217 -16.64 -11.03 15.85
CA SER A 217 -17.11 -12.37 16.19
C SER A 217 -17.72 -12.39 17.58
N ALA A 218 -18.65 -13.32 17.85
CA ALA A 218 -19.21 -13.50 19.18
C ALA A 218 -18.12 -13.92 20.19
N GLU A 219 -17.07 -14.62 19.72
CA GLU A 219 -15.88 -14.92 20.53
C GLU A 219 -15.10 -13.66 20.95
N ASP A 220 -15.13 -12.56 20.19
CA ASP A 220 -14.45 -11.30 20.57
C ASP A 220 -15.11 -10.61 21.77
N PHE A 221 -16.43 -10.75 21.93
CA PHE A 221 -17.18 -10.17 23.03
C PHE A 221 -17.31 -11.10 24.25
N PHE A 222 -17.32 -12.42 24.00
CA PHE A 222 -17.44 -13.44 25.05
C PHE A 222 -16.24 -14.40 25.02
N PRO A 223 -15.01 -13.89 25.28
CA PRO A 223 -13.79 -14.66 25.14
C PRO A 223 -13.80 -15.89 26.05
N GLY A 224 -13.37 -17.03 25.49
CA GLY A 224 -13.30 -18.31 26.20
C GLY A 224 -14.63 -19.04 26.36
N SER A 225 -15.77 -18.38 26.12
CA SER A 225 -17.09 -19.01 26.22
C SER A 225 -17.30 -20.02 25.08
N VAL A 226 -17.82 -21.20 25.43
CA VAL A 226 -18.27 -22.18 24.43
C VAL A 226 -19.43 -21.61 23.60
N ALA A 227 -20.22 -20.71 24.19
CA ALA A 227 -21.35 -20.03 23.55
C ALA A 227 -20.91 -19.14 22.38
N GLY A 228 -19.91 -18.26 22.56
CA GLY A 228 -19.40 -17.38 21.48
C GLY A 228 -18.91 -18.20 20.28
N ARG A 229 -18.08 -19.21 20.53
CA ARG A 229 -17.62 -20.14 19.48
C ARG A 229 -18.74 -20.91 18.80
N LEU A 230 -19.79 -21.28 19.54
CA LEU A 230 -20.94 -21.97 18.98
C LEU A 230 -21.73 -21.02 18.08
N VAL A 231 -21.97 -19.78 18.52
CA VAL A 231 -22.63 -18.75 17.72
C VAL A 231 -21.84 -18.51 16.43
N ASP A 232 -20.53 -18.30 16.49
CA ASP A 232 -19.70 -18.09 15.29
C ASP A 232 -19.69 -19.28 14.32
N ARG A 233 -19.88 -20.51 14.84
CA ARG A 233 -20.06 -21.69 14.01
C ARG A 233 -21.45 -21.76 13.37
N LEU A 234 -22.49 -21.42 14.12
CA LEU A 234 -23.88 -21.44 13.64
C LEU A 234 -24.15 -20.32 12.63
N THR A 235 -23.57 -19.14 12.81
CA THR A 235 -23.66 -18.02 11.85
C THR A 235 -22.81 -18.23 10.60
N GLY A 236 -21.95 -19.26 10.59
CA GLY A 236 -21.04 -19.56 9.49
C GLY A 236 -19.79 -18.68 9.44
N LEU A 237 -19.63 -17.72 10.36
CA LEU A 237 -18.48 -16.80 10.41
C LEU A 237 -17.16 -17.56 10.56
N ALA A 238 -17.12 -18.59 11.41
CA ALA A 238 -15.93 -19.42 11.59
C ALA A 238 -15.53 -20.16 10.30
N ALA A 239 -16.51 -20.68 9.55
CA ALA A 239 -16.25 -21.37 8.29
C ALA A 239 -15.78 -20.39 7.20
N ARG A 240 -16.40 -19.20 7.12
CA ARG A 240 -16.00 -18.13 6.21
C ARG A 240 -14.56 -17.67 6.47
N ARG A 241 -14.20 -17.43 7.74
CA ARG A 241 -12.85 -17.06 8.16
C ARG A 241 -11.81 -18.09 7.73
N GLU A 242 -12.08 -19.37 7.99
CA GLU A 242 -11.19 -20.46 7.64
C GLU A 242 -11.04 -20.61 6.10
N ALA A 243 -12.12 -20.40 5.34
CA ALA A 243 -12.08 -20.44 3.89
C ALA A 243 -11.20 -19.33 3.30
N ILE A 244 -11.38 -18.09 3.78
CA ILE A 244 -10.58 -16.93 3.39
C ILE A 244 -9.12 -17.14 3.79
N PHE A 245 -8.85 -17.53 5.04
CA PHE A 245 -7.48 -17.80 5.52
C PHE A 245 -6.77 -18.82 4.62
N ARG A 246 -7.40 -19.96 4.31
CA ARG A 246 -6.80 -20.98 3.44
C ARG A 246 -6.58 -20.49 2.01
N LYS A 247 -7.43 -19.58 1.51
CA LYS A 247 -7.25 -18.98 0.17
C LYS A 247 -6.01 -18.09 0.15
N LEU A 248 -5.90 -17.21 1.14
CA LEU A 248 -4.77 -16.30 1.32
C LEU A 248 -3.46 -17.07 1.56
N ASP A 249 -3.48 -18.01 2.50
CA ASP A 249 -2.32 -18.83 2.84
C ASP A 249 -1.78 -19.57 1.61
N ARG A 250 -2.62 -20.25 0.84
CA ARG A 250 -2.21 -20.90 -0.42
C ARG A 250 -1.68 -19.93 -1.47
N PHE A 251 -2.18 -18.71 -1.50
CA PHE A 251 -1.72 -17.69 -2.44
C PHE A 251 -0.31 -17.24 -2.07
N PHE A 252 -0.10 -16.74 -0.84
CA PHE A 252 1.21 -16.28 -0.39
C PHE A 252 2.24 -17.40 -0.27
N GLU A 253 1.83 -18.62 0.09
CA GLU A 253 2.71 -19.80 0.07
C GLU A 253 3.29 -20.02 -1.33
N ARG A 254 2.46 -19.92 -2.38
CA ARG A 254 2.90 -20.06 -3.77
C ARG A 254 3.89 -18.96 -4.17
N ILE A 255 3.61 -17.71 -3.78
CA ILE A 255 4.51 -16.58 -4.07
C ILE A 255 5.87 -16.81 -3.41
N VAL A 256 5.88 -17.14 -2.12
CA VAL A 256 7.11 -17.40 -1.38
C VAL A 256 7.88 -18.59 -1.97
N ASP A 257 7.20 -19.68 -2.34
CA ASP A 257 7.85 -20.85 -2.95
C ASP A 257 8.46 -20.54 -4.32
N GLN A 258 7.76 -19.75 -5.16
CA GLN A 258 8.26 -19.34 -6.47
C GLN A 258 9.54 -18.49 -6.35
N HIS A 259 9.54 -17.52 -5.43
CA HIS A 259 10.70 -16.67 -5.18
C HIS A 259 11.86 -17.44 -4.54
N ALA A 260 11.57 -18.30 -3.56
CA ALA A 260 12.59 -19.12 -2.92
C ALA A 260 13.26 -20.11 -3.89
N ALA A 261 12.50 -20.70 -4.82
CA ALA A 261 13.04 -21.60 -5.83
C ALA A 261 13.90 -20.87 -6.87
N ALA A 262 13.58 -19.61 -7.19
CA ALA A 262 14.35 -18.80 -8.12
C ALA A 262 15.75 -18.43 -7.58
N ASP A 263 15.92 -18.41 -6.25
CA ASP A 263 17.22 -18.19 -5.60
C ASP A 263 18.12 -19.45 -5.60
N ASP A 264 17.52 -20.64 -5.61
CA ASP A 264 18.24 -21.91 -5.50
C ASP A 264 18.89 -22.39 -6.82
N ASP A 265 18.57 -21.74 -7.96
CA ASP A 265 19.10 -22.07 -9.30
C ASP A 265 20.59 -21.69 -9.54
N GLY A 266 21.31 -21.32 -8.47
CA GLY A 266 22.77 -21.24 -8.44
C GLY A 266 23.41 -20.02 -9.13
N PRO A 267 24.76 -19.93 -9.14
CA PRO A 267 25.52 -18.73 -9.54
C PRO A 267 25.36 -18.31 -11.02
N ALA A 268 24.71 -19.12 -11.85
CA ALA A 268 24.37 -18.81 -13.24
C ALA A 268 23.12 -17.91 -13.39
N ALA A 269 22.21 -17.90 -12.40
CA ALA A 269 21.09 -16.96 -12.33
C ALA A 269 21.52 -15.60 -11.76
N ALA A 270 22.43 -15.60 -10.78
CA ALA A 270 23.04 -14.39 -10.23
C ALA A 270 23.84 -13.58 -11.28
N ARG A 271 24.53 -14.26 -12.22
CA ARG A 271 25.18 -13.59 -13.37
C ARG A 271 24.20 -12.99 -14.37
N ARG A 272 23.02 -13.62 -14.58
CA ARG A 272 21.95 -13.02 -15.41
C ARG A 272 21.34 -11.77 -14.76
N LYS A 273 21.19 -11.75 -13.43
CA LYS A 273 20.74 -10.57 -12.66
C LYS A 273 21.79 -9.43 -12.65
N ALA A 274 23.09 -9.74 -12.73
CA ALA A 274 24.16 -8.74 -12.73
C ALA A 274 24.44 -8.09 -14.11
N ASP A 275 24.19 -8.82 -15.20
CA ASP A 275 24.39 -8.33 -16.57
C ASP A 275 23.18 -7.54 -17.11
N ASP A 276 22.01 -7.70 -16.50
CA ASP A 276 20.80 -6.91 -16.77
C ASP A 276 20.70 -5.73 -15.79
N LYS A 277 21.61 -4.76 -15.94
CA LYS A 277 21.70 -3.53 -15.11
C LYS A 277 20.48 -2.57 -15.24
N GLY A 278 19.31 -3.09 -15.61
CA GLY A 278 18.05 -2.36 -15.72
C GLY A 278 16.81 -3.16 -15.33
N SER A 279 16.93 -4.37 -14.78
CA SER A 279 15.78 -5.24 -14.49
C SER A 279 15.82 -5.79 -13.06
N ALA A 280 14.82 -5.38 -12.27
CA ALA A 280 14.45 -5.88 -10.94
C ALA A 280 15.52 -5.73 -9.83
N GLY A 281 15.46 -4.59 -9.12
CA GLY A 281 15.90 -4.57 -7.72
C GLY A 281 15.14 -5.63 -6.90
N SER A 282 15.72 -6.08 -5.78
CA SER A 282 15.05 -6.99 -4.86
C SER A 282 13.67 -6.45 -4.48
N ASP A 283 12.61 -7.21 -4.82
CA ASP A 283 11.27 -6.92 -4.30
C ASP A 283 11.19 -7.28 -2.81
N LEU A 284 10.10 -6.87 -2.16
CA LEU A 284 9.89 -7.13 -0.74
C LEU A 284 9.92 -8.63 -0.41
N VAL A 285 9.51 -9.50 -1.33
CA VAL A 285 9.49 -10.95 -1.11
C VAL A 285 10.91 -11.48 -0.96
N HIS A 286 11.83 -11.09 -1.84
CA HIS A 286 13.24 -11.51 -1.78
C HIS A 286 13.88 -11.06 -0.46
N GLU A 287 13.70 -9.79 -0.06
CA GLU A 287 14.25 -9.26 1.19
C GLU A 287 13.72 -10.01 2.42
N LEU A 288 12.42 -10.30 2.47
CA LEU A 288 11.82 -11.06 3.57
C LEU A 288 12.26 -12.52 3.58
N ILE A 289 12.45 -13.15 2.42
CA ILE A 289 12.99 -14.51 2.32
C ILE A 289 14.43 -14.56 2.82
N ASP A 290 15.25 -13.58 2.45
CA ASP A 290 16.64 -13.49 2.91
C ASP A 290 16.71 -13.34 4.43
N LEU A 291 15.88 -12.45 5.02
CA LEU A 291 15.74 -12.33 6.47
C LEU A 291 15.30 -13.65 7.12
N TRP A 292 14.36 -14.37 6.52
CA TRP A 292 13.92 -15.68 7.02
C TRP A 292 15.02 -16.73 6.97
N LYS A 293 15.79 -16.80 5.86
CA LYS A 293 16.93 -17.71 5.72
C LYS A 293 18.04 -17.39 6.72
N MET A 294 18.29 -16.11 7.02
CA MET A 294 19.31 -15.68 7.99
C MET A 294 18.89 -15.94 9.44
N GLU A 295 17.67 -15.58 9.82
CA GLU A 295 17.21 -15.64 11.21
C GLU A 295 16.59 -16.98 11.62
N GLY A 296 16.25 -17.86 10.67
CA GLY A 296 15.70 -19.19 10.93
C GLY A 296 16.59 -20.09 11.80
N ASN A 297 17.88 -19.73 11.97
CA ASN A 297 18.84 -20.39 12.86
C ASN A 297 18.92 -19.80 14.29
N THR A 298 18.08 -18.82 14.63
CA THR A 298 18.07 -18.16 15.95
C THR A 298 16.87 -18.59 16.81
N LYS A 299 17.01 -18.54 18.14
CA LYS A 299 16.00 -19.02 19.11
C LYS A 299 14.69 -18.20 19.15
N GLN A 300 14.61 -17.10 18.42
CA GLN A 300 13.48 -16.15 18.40
C GLN A 300 12.84 -16.04 17.00
N GLY A 301 13.14 -17.01 16.13
CA GLY A 301 13.24 -16.86 14.68
C GLY A 301 12.05 -16.25 13.93
N PHE A 302 12.41 -15.41 12.96
CA PHE A 302 11.56 -15.05 11.83
C PHE A 302 11.25 -16.31 11.01
N THR A 303 10.00 -16.47 10.57
CA THR A 303 9.50 -17.71 9.96
C THR A 303 8.83 -17.42 8.63
N LYS A 304 8.61 -18.45 7.82
CA LYS A 304 7.82 -18.35 6.59
C LYS A 304 6.43 -17.75 6.82
N ASP A 305 5.80 -18.07 7.95
CA ASP A 305 4.49 -17.51 8.28
C ASP A 305 4.58 -16.00 8.56
N HIS A 306 5.68 -15.52 9.15
CA HIS A 306 5.93 -14.09 9.28
C HIS A 306 6.11 -13.41 7.93
N VAL A 307 6.82 -14.04 6.98
CA VAL A 307 6.93 -13.55 5.59
C VAL A 307 5.53 -13.40 4.99
N LYS A 308 4.72 -14.46 4.98
CA LYS A 308 3.37 -14.44 4.42
C LYS A 308 2.48 -13.38 5.07
N ALA A 309 2.57 -13.23 6.39
CA ALA A 309 1.80 -12.21 7.13
C ALA A 309 2.21 -10.79 6.74
N MET A 310 3.52 -10.50 6.63
CA MET A 310 4.00 -9.18 6.21
C MET A 310 3.61 -8.83 4.77
N LEU A 311 3.61 -9.82 3.87
CA LEU A 311 3.13 -9.65 2.50
C LEU A 311 1.63 -9.32 2.46
N LEU A 312 0.82 -10.06 3.23
CA LEU A 312 -0.61 -9.80 3.38
C LEU A 312 -0.86 -8.38 3.93
N ASP A 313 -0.20 -8.01 5.02
CA ASP A 313 -0.39 -6.72 5.68
C ASP A 313 0.01 -5.56 4.76
N THR A 314 1.10 -5.69 4.01
CA THR A 314 1.55 -4.69 3.03
C THR A 314 0.55 -4.52 1.90
N PHE A 315 0.07 -5.64 1.35
CA PHE A 315 -0.86 -5.64 0.23
C PHE A 315 -2.23 -5.06 0.61
N VAL A 316 -2.82 -5.58 1.69
CA VAL A 316 -4.14 -5.16 2.20
C VAL A 316 -4.09 -3.72 2.70
N GLY A 317 -3.07 -3.38 3.49
CA GLY A 317 -2.88 -2.04 4.05
C GLY A 317 -2.58 -0.98 2.99
N GLY A 318 -1.80 -1.31 1.97
CA GLY A 318 -1.35 -0.36 0.95
C GLY A 318 -2.40 -0.04 -0.12
N ILE A 319 -3.14 -1.05 -0.60
CA ILE A 319 -4.02 -0.86 -1.77
C ILE A 319 -5.27 -0.07 -1.41
N THR A 320 -6.00 -0.54 -0.40
CA THR A 320 -7.33 -0.01 -0.10
C THR A 320 -7.25 1.42 0.42
N THR A 321 -6.34 1.70 1.36
CA THR A 321 -6.22 3.02 2.00
C THR A 321 -5.78 4.11 1.01
N THR A 322 -4.78 3.81 0.17
CA THR A 322 -4.28 4.71 -0.89
C THR A 322 -5.38 5.00 -1.91
N SER A 323 -6.09 3.96 -2.38
CA SER A 323 -7.15 4.12 -3.38
C SER A 323 -8.32 4.95 -2.87
N VAL A 324 -8.72 4.71 -1.62
CA VAL A 324 -9.79 5.47 -0.95
C VAL A 324 -9.40 6.94 -0.78
N THR A 325 -8.16 7.21 -0.36
CA THR A 325 -7.69 8.60 -0.19
C THR A 325 -7.68 9.36 -1.51
N LEU A 326 -7.17 8.74 -2.58
CA LEU A 326 -7.19 9.33 -3.93
C LEU A 326 -8.61 9.59 -4.43
N HIS A 327 -9.55 8.68 -4.14
CA HIS A 327 -10.95 8.83 -4.51
C HIS A 327 -11.63 9.99 -3.76
N TRP A 328 -11.36 10.14 -2.47
CA TRP A 328 -11.81 11.30 -1.68
C TRP A 328 -11.18 12.60 -2.17
N ALA A 329 -9.88 12.63 -2.43
CA ALA A 329 -9.19 13.79 -2.96
C ALA A 329 -9.84 14.27 -4.28
N MET A 330 -10.05 13.37 -5.25
CA MET A 330 -10.71 13.72 -6.51
C MET A 330 -12.15 14.21 -6.30
N SER A 331 -12.87 13.66 -5.33
CA SER A 331 -14.24 14.06 -5.00
C SER A 331 -14.30 15.47 -4.39
N GLU A 332 -13.37 15.80 -3.50
CA GLU A 332 -13.29 17.14 -2.92
C GLU A 332 -12.81 18.17 -3.93
N LEU A 333 -11.85 17.82 -4.79
CA LEU A 333 -11.37 18.69 -5.84
C LEU A 333 -12.49 19.05 -6.83
N ILE A 334 -13.30 18.10 -7.29
CA ILE A 334 -14.40 18.38 -8.22
C ILE A 334 -15.54 19.19 -7.58
N ARG A 335 -15.75 19.07 -6.27
CA ARG A 335 -16.68 19.92 -5.51
C ARG A 335 -16.14 21.33 -5.26
N ASN A 336 -14.81 21.48 -5.30
CA ASN A 336 -14.11 22.74 -5.05
C ASN A 336 -13.26 23.18 -6.27
N PRO A 337 -13.89 23.66 -7.36
CA PRO A 337 -13.18 24.03 -8.59
C PRO A 337 -12.05 25.06 -8.39
N ARG A 338 -12.20 25.97 -7.42
CA ARG A 338 -11.14 26.92 -7.02
C ARG A 338 -9.87 26.18 -6.57
N VAL A 339 -10.04 25.17 -5.74
CA VAL A 339 -8.95 24.37 -5.18
C VAL A 339 -8.34 23.49 -6.26
N MET A 340 -9.16 22.82 -7.07
CA MET A 340 -8.67 22.02 -8.20
C MET A 340 -7.82 22.87 -9.15
N LYS A 341 -8.33 24.04 -9.54
CA LYS A 341 -7.60 24.93 -10.43
C LYS A 341 -6.27 25.37 -9.84
N LYS A 342 -6.24 25.79 -8.57
CA LYS A 342 -4.99 26.19 -7.89
C LYS A 342 -3.96 25.04 -7.85
N ALA A 343 -4.40 23.81 -7.60
CA ALA A 343 -3.54 22.63 -7.64
C ALA A 343 -3.03 22.33 -9.07
N GLN A 344 -3.91 22.35 -10.07
CA GLN A 344 -3.54 22.15 -11.47
C GLN A 344 -2.55 23.23 -11.94
N ASP A 345 -2.79 24.50 -11.62
CA ASP A 345 -1.93 25.62 -11.97
C ASP A 345 -0.53 25.48 -11.33
N GLU A 346 -0.44 25.10 -10.05
CA GLU A 346 0.84 24.81 -9.39
C GLU A 346 1.59 23.66 -10.10
N ILE A 347 0.91 22.53 -10.31
CA ILE A 347 1.53 21.34 -10.90
C ILE A 347 2.03 21.66 -12.32
N ARG A 348 1.21 22.31 -13.14
CA ARG A 348 1.56 22.67 -14.52
C ARG A 348 2.70 23.69 -14.56
N ALA A 349 2.76 24.65 -13.62
CA ALA A 349 3.87 25.59 -13.52
C ALA A 349 5.19 24.92 -13.11
N VAL A 350 5.16 23.97 -12.17
CA VAL A 350 6.35 23.23 -11.72
C VAL A 350 6.87 22.26 -12.78
N VAL A 351 5.96 21.58 -13.47
CA VAL A 351 6.31 20.61 -14.53
C VAL A 351 6.71 21.33 -15.82
N GLY A 352 6.12 22.49 -16.13
CA GLY A 352 6.47 23.30 -17.30
C GLY A 352 6.20 22.56 -18.62
N GLU A 353 7.21 22.51 -19.49
CA GLU A 353 7.09 21.94 -20.85
C GLU A 353 7.20 20.42 -20.90
N LYS A 354 7.52 19.76 -19.78
CA LYS A 354 7.67 18.29 -19.72
C LYS A 354 6.37 17.58 -20.09
N GLU A 355 6.50 16.37 -20.63
CA GLU A 355 5.36 15.54 -21.03
C GLU A 355 4.63 14.90 -19.85
N ARG A 356 5.31 14.73 -18.71
CA ARG A 356 4.80 14.04 -17.52
C ARG A 356 5.41 14.59 -16.23
N VAL A 357 4.71 14.39 -15.12
CA VAL A 357 5.21 14.63 -13.76
C VAL A 357 6.37 13.68 -13.46
N GLN A 358 7.44 14.17 -12.84
CA GLN A 358 8.60 13.36 -12.44
C GLN A 358 8.78 13.39 -10.92
N HIS A 359 9.42 12.37 -10.34
CA HIS A 359 9.61 12.27 -8.89
C HIS A 359 10.32 13.50 -8.28
N HIS A 360 11.28 14.11 -8.98
CA HIS A 360 11.97 15.32 -8.49
C HIS A 360 11.11 16.59 -8.52
N ASP A 361 9.92 16.56 -9.11
CA ASP A 361 8.96 17.67 -9.06
C ASP A 361 8.19 17.68 -7.75
N MET A 362 7.96 16.51 -7.15
CA MET A 362 7.11 16.32 -5.97
C MET A 362 7.49 17.19 -4.77
N PRO A 363 8.78 17.41 -4.43
CA PRO A 363 9.16 18.31 -3.34
C PRO A 363 8.66 19.75 -3.52
N LYS A 364 8.41 20.20 -4.76
CA LYS A 364 8.02 21.57 -5.10
C LYS A 364 6.50 21.80 -5.09
N LEU A 365 5.69 20.73 -5.10
CA LEU A 365 4.22 20.79 -5.17
C LEU A 365 3.61 21.03 -3.78
N LYS A 366 3.77 22.24 -3.25
CA LYS A 366 3.39 22.57 -1.86
C LYS A 366 1.88 22.59 -1.67
N TYR A 367 1.14 23.17 -2.61
CA TYR A 367 -0.30 23.26 -2.55
C TYR A 367 -0.96 21.89 -2.72
N LEU A 368 -0.44 21.04 -3.61
CA LEU A 368 -0.89 19.65 -3.70
C LEU A 368 -0.74 18.91 -2.37
N LYS A 369 0.37 19.11 -1.64
CA LYS A 369 0.57 18.50 -0.32
C LYS A 369 -0.46 18.97 0.71
N MET A 370 -0.85 20.24 0.64
CA MET A 370 -1.93 20.77 1.49
C MET A 370 -3.29 20.17 1.13
N VAL A 371 -3.57 19.94 -0.16
CA VAL A 371 -4.77 19.21 -0.61
C VAL A 371 -4.79 17.79 -0.03
N VAL A 372 -3.65 17.09 -0.03
CA VAL A 372 -3.53 15.75 0.55
C VAL A 372 -3.72 15.78 2.08
N LYS A 373 -3.11 16.76 2.78
CA LYS A 373 -3.33 16.96 4.23
C LYS A 373 -4.80 17.18 4.57
N GLU A 374 -5.48 18.06 3.83
CA GLU A 374 -6.90 18.35 4.04
C GLU A 374 -7.79 17.16 3.70
N THR A 375 -7.40 16.37 2.70
CA THR A 375 -8.08 15.10 2.40
C THR A 375 -7.95 14.13 3.56
N PHE A 376 -6.78 13.99 4.18
CA PHE A 376 -6.62 13.13 5.35
C PHE A 376 -7.41 13.60 6.56
N ARG A 377 -7.48 14.92 6.80
CA ARG A 377 -8.24 15.50 7.91
C ARG A 377 -9.73 15.18 7.80
N LEU A 378 -10.31 15.42 6.62
CA LEU A 378 -11.74 15.23 6.38
C LEU A 378 -12.10 13.77 6.12
N HIS A 379 -11.28 13.04 5.37
CA HIS A 379 -11.61 11.70 4.89
C HIS A 379 -10.52 10.69 5.24
N PRO A 380 -10.18 10.50 6.55
CA PRO A 380 -9.19 9.51 6.95
C PRO A 380 -9.71 8.11 6.60
N PRO A 381 -8.97 7.30 5.82
CA PRO A 381 -9.46 5.97 5.43
C PRO A 381 -9.80 5.08 6.63
N ALA A 382 -9.07 5.20 7.74
CA ALA A 382 -9.32 4.50 8.98
C ALA A 382 -9.84 5.48 10.07
N THR A 383 -11.13 5.81 10.01
CA THR A 383 -11.79 6.81 10.88
C THR A 383 -11.65 6.56 12.39
N LEU A 384 -11.49 5.29 12.80
CA LEU A 384 -11.33 4.87 14.22
C LEU A 384 -9.92 4.35 14.53
N LEU A 385 -8.98 4.52 13.61
CA LEU A 385 -7.65 3.90 13.62
C LEU A 385 -7.69 2.38 13.93
N VAL A 386 -6.51 1.77 14.07
CA VAL A 386 -6.42 0.36 14.52
C VAL A 386 -6.53 0.33 16.06
N PRO A 387 -7.42 -0.49 16.64
CA PRO A 387 -7.58 -0.58 18.09
C PRO A 387 -6.27 -0.90 18.81
N ARG A 388 -6.05 -0.25 19.95
CA ARG A 388 -4.93 -0.52 20.86
C ARG A 388 -5.41 -1.31 22.06
N GLU A 389 -4.53 -2.10 22.66
CA GLU A 389 -4.78 -2.79 23.94
C GLU A 389 -3.78 -2.29 24.97
N THR A 390 -4.27 -1.96 26.16
CA THR A 390 -3.42 -1.51 27.27
C THR A 390 -2.62 -2.68 27.84
N THR A 391 -1.30 -2.50 27.99
CA THR A 391 -0.39 -3.53 28.50
C THR A 391 -0.19 -3.48 30.01
N ARG A 392 -0.71 -2.44 30.66
CA ARG A 392 -0.72 -2.26 32.11
C ARG A 392 -1.80 -1.25 32.50
N HIS A 393 -2.12 -1.21 33.77
CA HIS A 393 -2.94 -0.14 34.35
C HIS A 393 -2.23 1.23 34.26
N PHE A 394 -2.95 2.28 33.89
CA PHE A 394 -2.47 3.67 33.95
C PHE A 394 -3.63 4.67 34.07
N LYS A 395 -3.31 5.94 34.33
CA LYS A 395 -4.29 7.03 34.41
C LYS A 395 -4.19 7.97 33.21
N VAL A 396 -5.33 8.40 32.68
CA VAL A 396 -5.41 9.42 31.62
C VAL A 396 -6.60 10.35 31.89
N GLY A 397 -6.39 11.67 31.85
CA GLY A 397 -7.46 12.64 32.10
C GLY A 397 -8.18 12.49 33.45
N GLY A 398 -7.51 11.93 34.47
CA GLY A 398 -8.10 11.62 35.77
C GLY A 398 -8.83 10.26 35.86
N TYR A 399 -8.96 9.53 34.75
CA TYR A 399 -9.59 8.21 34.69
C TYR A 399 -8.57 7.07 34.88
N ASP A 400 -8.94 6.04 35.63
CA ASP A 400 -8.21 4.78 35.75
C ASP A 400 -8.51 3.88 34.55
N ILE A 401 -7.47 3.48 33.82
CA ILE A 401 -7.56 2.60 32.65
C ILE A 401 -6.89 1.26 32.99
N PRO A 402 -7.66 0.19 33.20
CA PRO A 402 -7.14 -1.14 33.49
C PRO A 402 -6.27 -1.71 32.35
N GLU A 403 -5.45 -2.70 32.67
CA GLU A 403 -4.81 -3.56 31.67
C GLU A 403 -5.86 -4.28 30.82
N LYS A 404 -5.53 -4.61 29.57
CA LYS A 404 -6.41 -5.29 28.60
C LYS A 404 -7.62 -4.47 28.17
N THR A 405 -7.61 -3.17 28.42
CA THR A 405 -8.62 -2.25 27.90
C THR A 405 -8.36 -2.01 26.42
N LYS A 406 -9.39 -2.17 25.59
CA LYS A 406 -9.36 -1.78 24.18
C LYS A 406 -9.57 -0.27 24.07
N VAL A 407 -8.61 0.42 23.45
CA VAL A 407 -8.63 1.87 23.22
C VAL A 407 -8.78 2.11 21.72
N ILE A 408 -9.76 2.95 21.38
CA ILE A 408 -10.08 3.34 20.00
C ILE A 408 -9.88 4.85 19.92
N VAL A 409 -9.14 5.32 18.91
CA VAL A 409 -8.90 6.74 18.67
C VAL A 409 -9.82 7.16 17.55
N ASN A 410 -10.75 8.07 17.84
CA ASN A 410 -11.72 8.54 16.87
C ASN A 410 -11.13 9.68 16.04
N GLU A 411 -10.34 9.33 15.03
CA GLU A 411 -9.69 10.30 14.15
C GLU A 411 -10.70 11.13 13.34
N TRP A 412 -11.82 10.54 12.95
CA TRP A 412 -12.89 11.28 12.28
C TRP A 412 -13.43 12.44 13.11
N ALA A 413 -13.56 12.25 14.42
CA ALA A 413 -14.00 13.31 15.33
C ALA A 413 -12.89 14.36 15.56
N ILE A 414 -11.64 13.94 15.73
CA ILE A 414 -10.49 14.85 15.89
C ILE A 414 -10.37 15.78 14.67
N GLY A 415 -10.44 15.20 13.48
CA GLY A 415 -10.38 15.96 12.22
C GLY A 415 -11.53 16.96 12.05
N ARG A 416 -12.63 16.84 12.80
CA ARG A 416 -13.83 17.70 12.70
C ARG A 416 -14.13 18.52 13.95
N ASP A 417 -13.26 18.51 14.96
CA ASP A 417 -13.51 19.24 16.19
C ASP A 417 -13.45 20.77 15.92
N PRO A 418 -14.54 21.52 16.11
CA PRO A 418 -14.56 22.97 15.89
C PRO A 418 -13.66 23.76 16.86
N ASN A 419 -13.21 23.14 17.96
CA ASN A 419 -12.24 23.74 18.88
C ASN A 419 -10.80 23.68 18.33
N ILE A 420 -10.54 22.78 17.38
CA ILE A 420 -9.24 22.58 16.74
C ILE A 420 -9.25 23.20 15.34
N TRP A 421 -10.31 22.93 14.57
CA TRP A 421 -10.41 23.28 13.16
C TRP A 421 -11.52 24.31 12.92
N LYS A 422 -11.13 25.50 12.45
CA LYS A 422 -12.10 26.49 11.97
C LYS A 422 -12.81 25.98 10.71
N ASP A 423 -14.13 26.14 10.66
CA ASP A 423 -14.99 25.64 9.58
C ASP A 423 -14.69 24.15 9.29
N PRO A 424 -14.92 23.25 10.27
CA PRO A 424 -14.34 21.90 10.26
C PRO A 424 -14.90 21.01 9.15
N GLU A 425 -16.10 21.27 8.65
CA GLU A 425 -16.71 20.49 7.57
C GLU A 425 -16.31 20.98 6.17
N GLU A 426 -15.64 22.14 6.08
CA GLU A 426 -15.26 22.74 4.80
C GLU A 426 -13.87 22.26 4.35
N PHE A 427 -13.74 21.94 3.06
CA PHE A 427 -12.48 21.52 2.44
C PHE A 427 -11.63 22.74 2.09
N ILE A 428 -10.70 23.12 2.99
CA ILE A 428 -9.89 24.33 2.89
C ILE A 428 -8.41 23.97 3.04
N PRO A 429 -7.71 23.56 1.96
CA PRO A 429 -6.27 23.26 2.01
C PRO A 429 -5.42 24.42 2.53
N GLU A 430 -5.84 25.67 2.27
CA GLU A 430 -5.12 26.87 2.71
C GLU A 430 -4.92 26.95 4.23
N ARG A 431 -5.68 26.22 5.05
CA ARG A 431 -5.44 26.19 6.50
C ARG A 431 -4.03 25.71 6.86
N PHE A 432 -3.40 24.90 6.00
CA PHE A 432 -2.04 24.42 6.18
C PHE A 432 -0.95 25.37 5.65
N GLU A 433 -1.30 26.55 5.13
CA GLU A 433 -0.31 27.59 4.79
C GLU A 433 0.24 28.25 6.06
N GLU A 434 -0.59 28.40 7.09
CA GLU A 434 -0.26 29.10 8.35
C GLU A 434 -0.11 28.14 9.54
N MET A 435 -0.63 26.91 9.43
CA MET A 435 -0.52 25.90 10.48
C MET A 435 0.69 24.99 10.24
N ASP A 436 1.65 25.00 11.16
CA ASP A 436 2.76 24.04 11.19
C ASP A 436 2.29 22.69 11.76
N ILE A 437 1.26 22.09 11.14
CA ILE A 437 0.70 20.79 11.49
C ILE A 437 1.08 19.76 10.44
N ASP A 438 1.52 18.60 10.91
CA ASP A 438 1.92 17.49 10.04
C ASP A 438 1.50 16.13 10.59
N PHE A 439 1.22 15.18 9.71
CA PHE A 439 0.71 13.84 10.06
C PHE A 439 1.82 12.83 10.40
N ASN A 440 3.00 13.31 10.80
CA ASN A 440 4.15 12.50 11.17
C ASN A 440 4.00 11.81 12.55
N GLY A 441 2.84 11.97 13.20
CA GLY A 441 2.52 11.40 14.50
C GLY A 441 2.91 12.28 15.70
N ALA A 442 3.50 13.45 15.47
CA ALA A 442 3.82 14.42 16.54
C ALA A 442 2.71 15.47 16.76
N HIS A 443 1.86 15.73 15.76
CA HIS A 443 0.71 16.64 15.86
C HIS A 443 -0.57 15.83 16.04
N PHE A 444 -1.19 15.91 17.21
CA PHE A 444 -2.35 15.10 17.58
C PHE A 444 -3.67 15.59 16.97
N GLU A 445 -3.65 16.78 16.37
CA GLU A 445 -4.74 17.38 15.62
C GLU A 445 -4.96 16.66 14.28
N LEU A 446 -3.93 16.01 13.73
CA LEU A 446 -3.94 15.32 12.44
C LEU A 446 -3.15 14.02 12.52
N VAL A 447 -3.82 12.89 12.78
CA VAL A 447 -3.18 11.57 12.97
C VAL A 447 -3.74 10.48 12.04
N PRO A 448 -3.84 10.70 10.72
CA PRO A 448 -4.38 9.72 9.76
C PRO A 448 -3.55 8.43 9.68
N PHE A 449 -2.29 8.48 10.11
CA PHE A 449 -1.37 7.33 10.19
C PHE A 449 -1.15 6.82 11.63
N GLY A 450 -1.92 7.37 12.59
CA GLY A 450 -1.72 7.16 14.01
C GLY A 450 -0.42 7.79 14.54
N SER A 451 0.01 7.35 15.71
CA SER A 451 1.20 7.88 16.38
C SER A 451 1.90 6.80 17.24
N GLY A 452 3.15 7.11 17.60
CA GLY A 452 4.00 6.36 18.52
C GLY A 452 4.53 5.04 17.94
N ARG A 453 4.78 4.06 18.81
CA ARG A 453 5.40 2.75 18.47
C ARG A 453 4.67 1.93 17.39
N ARG A 454 3.42 2.28 17.08
CA ARG A 454 2.58 1.61 16.08
C ARG A 454 2.02 2.63 15.07
N ILE A 455 2.77 3.69 14.81
CA ILE A 455 2.54 4.55 13.63
C ILE A 455 2.62 3.69 12.37
N CYS A 456 1.82 4.04 11.35
CA CYS A 456 1.75 3.29 10.11
C CYS A 456 3.15 3.09 9.49
N PRO A 457 3.61 1.84 9.29
CA PRO A 457 4.91 1.58 8.67
C PRO A 457 4.92 1.97 7.18
N GLY A 458 3.73 2.04 6.53
CA GLY A 458 3.56 2.42 5.14
C GLY A 458 3.42 3.92 4.88
N LEU A 459 3.60 4.79 5.88
CA LEU A 459 3.33 6.24 5.78
C LEU A 459 4.03 6.87 4.56
N ALA A 460 5.36 6.71 4.44
CA ALA A 460 6.11 7.38 3.37
C ALA A 460 5.70 6.88 1.97
N MET A 461 5.48 5.57 1.82
CA MET A 461 5.06 4.96 0.55
C MET A 461 3.65 5.41 0.19
N GLY A 462 2.71 5.35 1.13
CA GLY A 462 1.32 5.74 0.91
C GLY A 462 1.21 7.21 0.46
N VAL A 463 1.89 8.11 1.17
CA VAL A 463 1.89 9.55 0.83
C VAL A 463 2.52 9.80 -0.53
N ALA A 464 3.68 9.19 -0.83
CA ALA A 464 4.32 9.32 -2.13
C ALA A 464 3.41 8.86 -3.28
N ASN A 465 2.65 7.78 -3.07
CA ASN A 465 1.73 7.23 -4.06
C ASN A 465 0.54 8.15 -4.30
N ILE A 466 -0.07 8.62 -3.21
CA ILE A 466 -1.21 9.55 -3.26
C ILE A 466 -0.79 10.82 -3.99
N GLU A 467 0.31 11.45 -3.58
CA GLU A 467 0.78 12.69 -4.18
C GLU A 467 1.13 12.50 -5.66
N PHE A 468 1.89 11.46 -6.03
CA PHE A 468 2.36 11.27 -7.40
C PHE A 468 1.22 10.91 -8.37
N ILE A 469 0.31 10.01 -7.96
CA ILE A 469 -0.84 9.61 -8.78
C ILE A 469 -1.79 10.82 -8.96
N LEU A 470 -2.08 11.55 -7.87
CA LEU A 470 -2.92 12.74 -7.92
C LEU A 470 -2.30 13.84 -8.79
N ALA A 471 -1.01 14.12 -8.62
CA ALA A 471 -0.29 15.09 -9.45
C ALA A 471 -0.41 14.75 -10.94
N SER A 472 -0.19 13.48 -11.28
CA SER A 472 -0.24 13.02 -12.67
C SER A 472 -1.64 13.13 -13.27
N MET A 473 -2.68 12.77 -12.52
CA MET A 473 -4.07 12.93 -12.97
C MET A 473 -4.44 14.40 -13.20
N LEU A 474 -4.03 15.30 -12.31
CA LEU A 474 -4.33 16.74 -12.41
C LEU A 474 -3.47 17.45 -13.49
N PHE A 475 -2.25 16.98 -13.71
CA PHE A 475 -1.37 17.47 -14.76
C PHE A 475 -1.92 17.11 -16.15
N CYS A 476 -2.26 15.83 -16.36
CA CYS A 476 -2.61 15.30 -17.68
C CYS A 476 -4.05 15.60 -18.11
N PHE A 477 -4.96 15.94 -17.19
CA PHE A 477 -6.37 16.12 -17.51
C PHE A 477 -6.97 17.36 -16.83
N ASP A 478 -7.90 17.98 -17.54
CA ASP A 478 -8.99 18.74 -16.96
C ASP A 478 -10.15 17.78 -16.64
N TRP A 479 -10.80 17.98 -15.50
CA TRP A 479 -11.80 17.05 -14.98
C TRP A 479 -13.16 17.72 -14.89
N GLU A 480 -14.17 17.06 -15.44
CA GLU A 480 -15.55 17.55 -15.45
C GLU A 480 -16.51 16.49 -14.91
N LEU A 481 -17.66 16.95 -14.43
CA LEU A 481 -18.78 16.07 -14.12
C LEU A 481 -19.49 15.66 -15.40
N PRO A 482 -20.15 14.48 -15.43
CA PRO A 482 -21.00 14.09 -16.55
C PRO A 482 -22.06 15.16 -16.84
N HIS A 483 -22.46 15.28 -18.11
CA HIS A 483 -23.43 16.29 -18.52
C HIS A 483 -24.72 16.23 -17.69
N GLY A 484 -25.10 17.36 -17.09
CA GLY A 484 -26.31 17.50 -16.26
C GLY A 484 -26.12 17.16 -14.78
N VAL A 485 -24.93 16.71 -14.37
CA VAL A 485 -24.58 16.50 -12.95
C VAL A 485 -23.92 17.76 -12.40
N ARG A 486 -24.45 18.29 -11.30
CA ARG A 486 -23.85 19.43 -10.59
C ARG A 486 -23.04 18.93 -9.39
N LYS A 487 -22.19 19.80 -8.85
CA LYS A 487 -21.34 19.48 -7.68
C LYS A 487 -22.15 19.13 -6.43
N GLU A 488 -23.36 19.68 -6.30
CA GLU A 488 -24.28 19.40 -5.19
C GLU A 488 -24.91 18.01 -5.31
N ASP A 489 -24.93 17.43 -6.50
CA ASP A 489 -25.53 16.13 -6.78
C ASP A 489 -24.52 14.98 -6.52
N ILE A 490 -23.27 15.31 -6.16
CA ILE A 490 -22.24 14.34 -5.80
C ILE A 490 -22.54 13.80 -4.39
N ASP A 491 -22.88 12.52 -4.31
CA ASP A 491 -23.05 11.80 -3.06
C ASP A 491 -21.73 11.81 -2.26
N MET A 492 -21.77 12.31 -1.03
CA MET A 492 -20.62 12.34 -0.11
C MET A 492 -20.81 11.37 1.07
N GLU A 493 -21.80 10.49 1.01
CA GLU A 493 -22.01 9.48 2.04
C GLU A 493 -20.85 8.48 2.07
N GLU A 494 -20.47 8.11 3.29
CA GLU A 494 -19.44 7.11 3.54
C GLU A 494 -20.08 5.72 3.71
N ALA A 495 -19.39 4.70 3.21
CA ALA A 495 -19.68 3.29 3.46
C ALA A 495 -18.38 2.59 3.87
N GLY A 496 -18.47 1.60 4.75
CA GLY A 496 -17.27 0.94 5.24
C GLY A 496 -17.45 0.30 6.60
N LYS A 497 -16.39 -0.37 7.04
CA LYS A 497 -16.30 -0.96 8.39
C LYS A 497 -14.90 -0.76 8.96
N LEU A 498 -13.89 -1.29 8.26
CA LEU A 498 -12.47 -1.08 8.60
C LEU A 498 -11.91 0.14 7.88
N THR A 499 -12.22 0.26 6.59
CA THR A 499 -11.92 1.44 5.78
C THR A 499 -13.21 2.10 5.29
N PHE A 500 -13.27 3.43 5.36
CA PHE A 500 -14.43 4.22 4.99
C PHE A 500 -14.20 4.86 3.62
N HIS A 501 -15.02 4.45 2.65
CA HIS A 501 -14.94 4.87 1.26
C HIS A 501 -16.26 5.51 0.84
N LYS A 502 -16.28 6.17 -0.32
CA LYS A 502 -17.52 6.71 -0.86
C LYS A 502 -18.52 5.61 -1.14
N LYS A 503 -19.76 5.81 -0.69
CA LYS A 503 -20.86 4.87 -0.93
C LYS A 503 -21.17 4.73 -2.42
N ILE A 504 -21.21 5.86 -3.14
CA ILE A 504 -21.42 5.88 -4.59
C ILE A 504 -20.09 6.23 -5.30
N PRO A 505 -19.66 5.41 -6.27
CA PRO A 505 -18.50 5.70 -7.12
C PRO A 505 -18.58 7.09 -7.79
N LEU A 506 -17.43 7.77 -7.88
CA LEU A 506 -17.36 9.08 -8.54
C LEU A 506 -17.17 8.87 -10.05
N LEU A 507 -18.12 9.37 -10.82
CA LEU A 507 -18.03 9.41 -12.29
C LEU A 507 -17.46 10.75 -12.72
N LEU A 508 -16.37 10.75 -13.48
CA LEU A 508 -15.76 11.96 -14.03
C LEU A 508 -15.49 11.80 -15.52
N VAL A 509 -15.44 12.93 -16.24
CA VAL A 509 -15.01 12.99 -17.63
C VAL A 509 -13.60 13.59 -17.67
N PRO A 510 -12.57 12.80 -18.04
CA PRO A 510 -11.22 13.31 -18.24
C PRO A 510 -11.09 13.96 -19.62
N THR A 511 -10.68 15.22 -19.67
CA THR A 511 -10.30 15.91 -20.91
C THR A 511 -8.80 16.11 -20.91
N PRO A 512 -8.03 15.50 -21.84
CA PRO A 512 -6.58 15.66 -21.87
C PRO A 512 -6.17 17.13 -21.88
N ASN A 513 -5.29 17.50 -20.95
CA ASN A 513 -4.64 18.79 -20.89
C ASN A 513 -3.55 18.85 -21.97
N LYS A 514 -4.00 18.99 -23.22
CA LYS A 514 -3.34 19.53 -24.42
C LYS A 514 -4.18 19.18 -25.67
N ALA A 515 -4.83 20.19 -26.23
CA ALA A 515 -4.61 20.60 -27.62
C ALA A 515 -4.66 22.14 -27.62
N PRO A 516 -3.52 22.84 -27.80
CA PRO A 516 -3.18 23.32 -29.14
C PRO A 516 -1.65 23.46 -29.40
N ASN A 517 -1.12 22.65 -30.32
CA ASN A 517 -0.44 23.08 -31.56
C ASN A 517 0.01 21.84 -32.35
#